data_AF-A0A928J382-F1
#
_entry.id   AF-A0A928J382-F1
#
_cell.length_a   1.000
_cell.length_b   1.000
_cell.length_c   1.000
_cell.angle_alpha   90.00
_cell.angle_beta   90.00
_cell.angle_gamma   90.00
#
_symmetry.space_group_name_H-M   'P 1'
#
loop_
_entity.id
_entity.type
_entity.pdbx_description
1 polymer ?
#
loop_
_entity_poly.entity_id
_entity_poly.type
_entity_poly.pdbx_seq_one_letter_code
_entity_poly.pdbx_strand_id
1 'polypeptide(L)'
;MFLRELLRCAGYALPAKMADVEIKGISSDSRTVQPGELFVAINGLRYDASRFVGEAFQKGAVFAVCERFVEGAVLVVENAREALARLYDAWYCHPAEGMTLIGVTGTNGKTSTATMLCAILEHAGHRCGLIGTVECRLGEQRLIAPNRDRLANMTTP
;
A
#
# COMPACT_ATOMS: atom_id res chain seq x y z
N MET A 1 9.20 5.36 11.78
CA MET A 1 8.04 5.01 12.66
C MET A 1 8.39 3.73 13.41
N PHE A 2 8.03 3.57 14.68
CA PHE A 2 8.33 2.32 15.40
C PHE A 2 7.37 1.19 14.99
N LEU A 3 7.89 -0.05 14.92
CA LEU A 3 7.11 -1.24 14.58
C LEU A 3 5.89 -1.40 15.49
N ARG A 4 6.03 -1.14 16.79
CA ARG A 4 4.92 -1.19 17.75
C ARG A 4 3.77 -0.27 17.41
N GLU A 5 4.10 0.92 16.96
CA GLU A 5 3.12 1.94 16.64
C GLU A 5 2.40 1.59 15.35
N LEU A 6 3.17 1.21 14.32
CA LEU A 6 2.63 0.77 13.03
C LEU A 6 1.67 -0.41 13.18
N LEU A 7 2.08 -1.47 13.88
CA LEU A 7 1.23 -2.66 14.08
C LEU A 7 -0.03 -2.32 14.87
N ARG A 8 0.09 -1.52 15.94
CA ARG A 8 -1.05 -1.08 16.73
C ARG A 8 -2.05 -0.28 15.89
N CYS A 9 -1.60 0.69 15.12
CA CYS A 9 -2.46 1.50 14.24
C CYS A 9 -3.08 0.66 13.12
N ALA A 10 -2.39 -0.37 12.64
CA ALA A 10 -2.92 -1.32 11.66
C ALA A 10 -3.84 -2.41 12.27
N GLY A 11 -4.04 -2.41 13.60
CA GLY A 11 -4.92 -3.36 14.30
C GLY A 11 -4.29 -4.74 14.54
N TYR A 12 -2.97 -4.84 14.57
CA TYR A 12 -2.24 -6.09 14.83
C TYR A 12 -1.59 -6.11 16.21
N ALA A 13 -1.56 -7.30 16.81
CA ALA A 13 -0.89 -7.53 18.08
C ALA A 13 0.65 -7.49 17.91
N LEU A 14 1.31 -6.99 18.94
CA LEU A 14 2.77 -6.90 19.00
C LEU A 14 3.40 -8.27 19.29
N PRO A 15 4.39 -8.71 18.50
CA PRO A 15 5.28 -9.77 18.92
C PRO A 15 6.13 -9.25 20.10
N ALA A 16 6.13 -9.97 21.23
CA ALA A 16 6.70 -9.53 22.50
C ALA A 16 8.21 -9.16 22.47
N LYS A 17 8.94 -9.45 21.39
CA LYS A 17 10.41 -9.31 21.30
C LYS A 17 10.92 -8.23 20.34
N MET A 18 10.07 -7.41 19.70
CA MET A 18 10.51 -6.43 18.69
C MET A 18 9.79 -5.07 18.70
N ALA A 19 9.20 -4.67 19.83
CA ALA A 19 8.41 -3.45 19.90
C ALA A 19 9.18 -2.16 19.53
N ASP A 20 10.48 -2.11 19.79
CA ASP A 20 11.28 -0.88 19.70
C ASP A 20 12.11 -0.75 18.42
N VAL A 21 11.83 -1.59 17.41
CA VAL A 21 12.49 -1.52 16.10
C VAL A 21 11.92 -0.35 15.29
N GLU A 22 12.78 0.51 14.76
CA GLU A 22 12.38 1.55 13.82
C GLU A 22 12.21 0.97 12.41
N ILE A 23 11.08 1.26 11.78
CA ILE A 23 10.77 0.93 10.39
C ILE A 23 10.96 2.18 9.53
N LYS A 24 11.60 1.99 8.37
CA LYS A 24 11.90 3.04 7.37
C LYS A 24 10.98 3.02 6.15
N GLY A 25 10.25 1.93 5.95
CA GLY A 25 9.31 1.77 4.84
C GLY A 25 8.63 0.41 4.86
N ILE A 26 7.74 0.20 3.90
CA ILE A 26 7.01 -1.05 3.70
C ILE A 26 7.22 -1.47 2.26
N SER A 27 7.54 -2.75 2.03
CA SER A 27 7.66 -3.32 0.69
C SER A 27 6.92 -4.65 0.61
N SER A 28 6.26 -4.91 -0.52
CA SER A 28 5.66 -6.20 -0.85
C SER A 28 6.38 -6.91 -2.01
N ASP A 29 7.50 -6.36 -2.49
CA ASP A 29 8.33 -6.93 -3.53
C ASP A 29 9.74 -7.13 -2.97
N SER A 30 10.16 -8.39 -2.82
CA SER A 30 11.48 -8.74 -2.27
C SER A 30 12.62 -8.14 -3.11
N ARG A 31 12.38 -7.84 -4.39
CA ARG A 31 13.36 -7.24 -5.29
C ARG A 31 13.67 -5.78 -4.94
N THR A 32 12.73 -5.07 -4.34
CA THR A 32 12.84 -3.63 -4.04
C THR A 32 13.06 -3.31 -2.57
N VAL A 33 13.00 -4.31 -1.68
CA VAL A 33 13.24 -4.16 -0.24
C VAL A 33 14.55 -3.41 0.02
N GLN A 34 14.49 -2.42 0.90
CA GLN A 34 15.63 -1.67 1.41
C GLN A 34 15.92 -1.99 2.89
N PRO A 35 17.16 -1.77 3.36
CA PRO A 35 17.49 -1.94 4.77
C PRO A 35 16.61 -1.12 5.71
N GLY A 36 16.01 -1.77 6.71
CA GLY A 36 15.11 -1.13 7.67
C GLY A 36 13.63 -1.15 7.27
N GLU A 37 13.27 -1.75 6.14
CA GLU A 37 11.88 -1.89 5.73
C GLU A 37 11.21 -3.11 6.36
N LEU A 38 9.88 -3.03 6.47
CA LEU A 38 9.00 -4.16 6.74
C LEU A 38 8.63 -4.81 5.40
N PHE A 39 8.73 -6.14 5.32
CA PHE A 39 8.35 -6.90 4.14
C PHE A 39 6.98 -7.59 4.32
N VAL A 40 6.09 -7.49 3.33
CA VAL A 40 4.82 -8.23 3.33
C VAL A 40 4.81 -9.27 2.22
N ALA A 41 4.80 -10.53 2.61
CA ALA A 41 4.79 -11.67 1.69
C ALA A 41 3.36 -11.96 1.19
N ILE A 42 2.98 -11.32 0.08
CA ILE A 42 1.66 -11.52 -0.54
C ILE A 42 1.68 -12.72 -1.47
N ASN A 43 0.92 -13.76 -1.13
CA ASN A 43 0.77 -14.93 -1.97
C ASN A 43 0.11 -14.57 -3.31
N GLY A 44 0.72 -15.02 -4.39
CA GLY A 44 0.14 -14.93 -5.74
C GLY A 44 -0.68 -16.18 -6.06
N LEU A 45 -1.40 -16.15 -7.18
CA LEU A 45 -2.19 -17.30 -7.66
C LEU A 45 -1.34 -18.56 -7.94
N ARG A 46 -0.04 -18.38 -8.24
CA ARG A 46 0.86 -19.45 -8.68
C ARG A 46 2.10 -19.62 -7.81
N TYR A 47 2.33 -18.73 -6.86
CA TYR A 47 3.57 -18.72 -6.08
C TYR A 47 3.32 -18.38 -4.61
N ASP A 48 4.06 -19.05 -3.76
CA ASP A 48 4.09 -18.88 -2.32
C ASP A 48 5.12 -17.83 -1.95
N ALA A 49 4.66 -16.67 -1.49
CA ALA A 49 5.51 -15.53 -1.22
C ALA A 49 6.35 -15.68 0.05
N SER A 50 6.01 -16.64 0.92
CA SER A 50 6.82 -16.96 2.11
C SER A 50 8.25 -17.37 1.75
N ARG A 51 8.48 -17.89 0.53
CA ARG A 51 9.80 -18.24 0.01
C ARG A 51 10.72 -17.02 -0.16
N PHE A 52 10.16 -15.82 -0.30
CA PHE A 52 10.93 -14.59 -0.49
C PHE A 52 11.29 -13.90 0.83
N VAL A 53 10.79 -14.39 1.97
CA VAL A 53 11.08 -13.83 3.30
C VAL A 53 12.58 -13.87 3.61
N GLY A 54 13.23 -14.99 3.29
CA GLY A 54 14.68 -15.13 3.45
C GLY A 54 15.47 -14.12 2.62
N GLU A 55 15.07 -13.91 1.36
CA GLU A 55 15.68 -12.89 0.48
C GLU A 55 15.47 -11.47 1.03
N ALA A 56 14.26 -11.17 1.52
CA ALA A 56 13.95 -9.87 2.11
C ALA A 56 14.83 -9.61 3.35
N PHE A 57 15.00 -10.59 4.23
CA PHE A 57 15.90 -10.48 5.38
C PHE A 57 17.36 -10.30 4.95
N GLN A 58 17.82 -11.01 3.91
CA GLN A 58 19.18 -10.80 3.37
C GLN A 58 19.40 -9.38 2.83
N LYS A 59 18.35 -8.72 2.33
CA LYS A 59 18.40 -7.31 1.90
C LYS A 59 18.22 -6.30 3.03
N GLY A 60 18.06 -6.78 4.27
CA GLY A 60 17.96 -5.94 5.45
C GLY A 60 16.54 -5.56 5.85
N ALA A 61 15.52 -6.29 5.39
CA ALA A 61 14.21 -6.21 6.04
C ALA A 61 14.37 -6.50 7.54
N VAL A 62 13.69 -5.73 8.38
CA VAL A 62 13.79 -5.90 9.84
C VAL A 62 12.65 -6.71 10.41
N PHE A 63 11.57 -6.86 9.64
CA PHE A 63 10.37 -7.57 10.03
C PHE A 63 9.62 -8.05 8.78
N ALA A 64 8.94 -9.19 8.89
CA ALA A 64 8.11 -9.71 7.81
C ALA A 64 6.67 -10.00 8.26
N VAL A 65 5.73 -9.91 7.34
CA VAL A 65 4.31 -10.27 7.54
C VAL A 65 3.94 -11.34 6.53
N CYS A 66 3.44 -12.47 7.00
CA CYS A 66 3.21 -13.67 6.19
C CYS A 66 1.89 -14.35 6.57
N GLU A 67 1.32 -15.14 5.67
CA GLU A 67 0.12 -15.95 5.97
C GLU A 67 0.44 -17.25 6.71
N ARG A 68 1.71 -17.61 6.78
CA ARG A 68 2.21 -18.82 7.45
C ARG A 68 3.46 -18.49 8.24
N PHE A 69 3.72 -19.29 9.25
CA PHE A 69 4.95 -19.20 10.01
C PHE A 69 6.17 -19.46 9.12
N VAL A 70 7.17 -18.60 9.25
CA VAL A 70 8.50 -18.71 8.64
C VAL A 70 9.51 -18.36 9.73
N GLU A 71 10.67 -18.99 9.72
CA GLU A 71 11.73 -18.62 10.66
C GLU A 71 12.16 -17.16 10.49
N GLY A 72 12.35 -16.49 11.62
CA GLY A 72 12.70 -15.07 11.70
C GLY A 72 11.67 -14.23 12.43
N ALA A 73 11.79 -12.92 12.29
CA ALA A 73 10.90 -11.94 12.88
C ALA A 73 9.63 -11.76 12.03
N VAL A 74 8.62 -12.57 12.30
CA VAL A 74 7.41 -12.65 11.46
C VAL A 74 6.14 -12.42 12.25
N LEU A 75 5.23 -11.61 11.72
CA LEU A 75 3.81 -11.61 12.10
C LEU A 75 3.06 -12.54 11.14
N VAL A 76 2.36 -13.53 11.70
CA VAL A 76 1.46 -14.39 10.95
C VAL A 76 0.06 -13.77 10.92
N VAL A 77 -0.50 -13.57 9.75
CA VAL A 77 -1.84 -13.01 9.51
C VAL A 77 -2.68 -13.98 8.70
N GLU A 78 -4.01 -13.83 8.74
CA GLU A 78 -4.89 -14.65 7.90
C GLU A 78 -4.82 -14.25 6.41
N ASN A 79 -4.62 -12.96 6.13
CA ASN A 79 -4.59 -12.41 4.78
C ASN A 79 -3.49 -11.33 4.66
N ALA A 80 -2.43 -11.63 3.91
CA ALA A 80 -1.29 -10.72 3.76
C ALA A 80 -1.64 -9.49 2.90
N ARG A 81 -2.57 -9.62 1.95
CA ARG A 81 -3.00 -8.50 1.09
C ARG A 81 -3.80 -7.47 1.89
N GLU A 82 -4.69 -7.94 2.76
CA GLU A 82 -5.40 -7.08 3.69
C GLU A 82 -4.44 -6.42 4.69
N ALA A 83 -3.49 -7.19 5.23
CA ALA A 83 -2.47 -6.66 6.11
C ALA A 83 -1.65 -5.55 5.45
N LEU A 84 -1.23 -5.73 4.20
CA LEU A 84 -0.54 -4.67 3.45
C LEU A 84 -1.38 -3.39 3.38
N ALA A 85 -2.68 -3.50 3.08
CA ALA A 85 -3.57 -2.34 2.99
C ALA A 85 -3.66 -1.59 4.33
N ARG A 86 -3.88 -2.31 5.44
CA ARG A 86 -3.95 -1.73 6.78
C ARG A 86 -2.62 -1.11 7.22
N LEU A 87 -1.50 -1.74 6.88
CA LEU A 87 -0.16 -1.24 7.19
C LEU A 87 0.15 0.05 6.41
N TYR A 88 -0.21 0.14 5.13
CA TYR A 88 -0.04 1.37 4.37
C TYR A 88 -0.97 2.50 4.85
N ASP A 89 -2.22 2.17 5.18
CA ASP A 89 -3.15 3.13 5.76
C ASP A 89 -2.60 3.73 7.07
N ALA A 90 -2.11 2.87 7.97
CA ALA A 90 -1.44 3.30 9.20
C ALA A 90 -0.12 4.07 8.95
N TRP A 91 0.72 3.63 8.00
CA TRP A 91 1.99 4.27 7.67
C TRP A 91 1.83 5.69 7.14
N TYR A 92 0.76 5.95 6.38
CA TYR A 92 0.41 7.27 5.87
C TYR A 92 -0.59 8.02 6.76
N CYS A 93 -0.74 7.61 8.03
CA CYS A 93 -1.58 8.27 9.03
C CYS A 93 -3.06 8.39 8.60
N HIS A 94 -3.67 7.30 8.13
CA HIS A 94 -5.08 7.19 7.77
C HIS A 94 -5.54 8.31 6.82
N PRO A 95 -4.93 8.44 5.62
CA PRO A 95 -5.15 9.58 4.73
C PRO A 95 -6.62 9.74 4.32
N ALA A 96 -7.39 8.65 4.29
CA ALA A 96 -8.81 8.65 3.98
C ALA A 96 -9.66 9.46 4.98
N GLU A 97 -9.23 9.61 6.24
CA GLU A 97 -9.97 10.39 7.24
C GLU A 97 -10.00 11.90 6.92
N GLY A 98 -8.99 12.39 6.18
CA GLY A 98 -8.87 13.79 5.77
C GLY A 98 -9.49 14.13 4.42
N MET A 99 -10.14 13.17 3.75
CA MET A 99 -10.68 13.38 2.40
C MET A 99 -11.97 12.61 2.12
N THR A 100 -12.77 13.11 1.18
CA THR A 100 -13.91 12.34 0.65
C THR A 100 -13.45 11.46 -0.50
N LEU A 101 -13.49 10.13 -0.31
CA LEU A 101 -13.17 9.16 -1.34
C LEU A 101 -14.43 8.74 -2.11
N ILE A 102 -14.44 8.93 -3.44
CA ILE A 102 -15.53 8.51 -4.32
C ILE A 102 -15.05 7.38 -5.22
N GLY A 103 -15.56 6.17 -4.99
CA GLY A 103 -15.26 4.99 -5.81
C GLY A 103 -16.28 4.82 -6.95
N VAL A 104 -15.80 4.78 -8.19
CA VAL A 104 -16.64 4.50 -9.38
C VAL A 104 -16.34 3.12 -9.93
N THR A 105 -17.32 2.21 -9.85
CA THR A 105 -17.24 0.84 -10.38
C THR A 105 -18.27 0.59 -11.48
N GLY A 106 -18.08 -0.47 -12.26
CA GLY A 106 -18.95 -0.87 -13.36
C GLY A 106 -18.18 -1.40 -14.57
N THR A 107 -18.83 -2.17 -15.44
CA THR A 107 -18.19 -2.73 -16.64
C THR A 107 -17.70 -1.62 -17.57
N ASN A 108 -18.53 -0.61 -17.80
CA ASN A 108 -18.25 0.54 -18.67
C ASN A 108 -18.50 1.87 -17.94
N GLY A 109 -17.94 2.95 -18.48
CA GLY A 109 -18.23 4.31 -18.01
C GLY A 109 -17.46 4.78 -16.77
N LYS A 110 -16.71 3.92 -16.07
CA LYS A 110 -15.93 4.28 -14.87
C LYS A 110 -15.08 5.54 -15.07
N THR A 111 -14.24 5.54 -16.10
CA THR A 111 -13.35 6.67 -16.41
C THR A 111 -14.14 7.92 -16.74
N SER A 112 -15.15 7.83 -17.62
CA SER A 112 -15.97 8.99 -18.00
C SER A 112 -16.67 9.59 -16.79
N THR A 113 -17.30 8.76 -15.95
CA THR A 113 -18.01 9.19 -14.74
C THR A 113 -17.06 9.80 -13.72
N ALA A 114 -15.91 9.17 -13.45
CA ALA A 114 -14.92 9.70 -12.50
C ALA A 114 -14.36 11.06 -12.97
N THR A 115 -14.08 11.20 -14.26
CA THR A 115 -13.62 12.47 -14.85
C THR A 115 -14.70 13.56 -14.79
N MET A 116 -15.96 13.23 -15.09
CA MET A 116 -17.08 14.17 -14.98
C MET A 116 -17.30 14.62 -13.54
N LEU A 117 -17.26 13.70 -12.57
CA LEU A 117 -17.37 14.02 -11.15
C LEU A 117 -16.26 14.97 -10.68
N CYS A 118 -15.00 14.68 -11.05
CA CYS A 118 -13.86 15.54 -10.73
C CYS A 118 -14.07 16.97 -11.26
N ALA A 119 -14.44 17.11 -12.55
CA ALA A 119 -14.66 18.41 -13.17
C ALA A 119 -15.82 19.20 -12.53
N ILE A 120 -16.92 18.53 -12.19
CA ILE A 120 -18.07 19.15 -11.51
C ILE A 120 -17.67 19.66 -10.13
N LEU A 121 -16.94 18.85 -9.34
CA LEU A 121 -16.50 19.22 -8.00
C LEU A 121 -15.46 20.34 -8.02
N GLU A 122 -14.53 20.32 -8.97
CA GLU A 122 -13.57 21.40 -9.19
C GLU A 122 -14.27 22.70 -9.57
N HIS A 123 -15.26 22.65 -10.46
CA HIS A 123 -16.08 23.81 -10.83
C HIS A 123 -16.87 24.37 -9.64
N ALA A 124 -17.28 23.50 -8.71
CA ALA A 124 -17.92 23.89 -7.45
C ALA A 124 -16.93 24.44 -6.39
N GLY A 125 -15.64 24.54 -6.72
CA GLY A 125 -14.61 25.11 -5.84
C GLY A 125 -13.92 24.10 -4.90
N HIS A 126 -14.14 22.80 -5.09
CA HIS A 126 -13.44 21.78 -4.31
C HIS A 126 -12.08 21.45 -4.92
N ARG A 127 -11.09 21.18 -4.07
CA ARG A 127 -9.82 20.61 -4.50
C ARG A 127 -9.99 19.11 -4.70
N CYS A 128 -9.73 18.62 -5.91
CA CYS A 128 -9.90 17.22 -6.25
C CYS A 128 -8.59 16.56 -6.70
N GLY A 129 -8.58 15.24 -6.58
CA GLY A 129 -7.62 14.36 -7.23
C GLY A 129 -8.38 13.27 -7.98
N LEU A 130 -7.78 12.77 -9.05
CA LEU A 130 -8.35 11.70 -9.87
C LEU A 130 -7.34 10.56 -9.96
N ILE A 131 -7.80 9.34 -9.75
CA ILE A 131 -7.00 8.13 -10.01
C ILE A 131 -7.80 7.30 -11.01
N GLY A 132 -7.27 7.12 -12.22
CA GLY A 132 -7.95 6.43 -13.30
C GLY A 132 -7.00 5.79 -14.31
N THR A 133 -7.56 4.96 -15.19
CA THR A 133 -6.80 4.18 -16.18
C THR A 133 -6.02 5.03 -17.18
N VAL A 134 -6.54 6.21 -17.52
CA VAL A 134 -5.92 7.10 -18.51
C VAL A 134 -4.92 8.06 -17.87
N GLU A 135 -5.16 8.43 -16.61
CA GLU A 135 -4.42 9.48 -15.94
C GLU A 135 -4.64 9.43 -14.43
N CYS A 136 -3.66 9.96 -13.71
CA CYS A 136 -3.83 10.43 -12.33
C CYS A 136 -3.70 11.95 -12.31
N ARG A 137 -4.53 12.63 -11.51
CA ARG A 137 -4.47 14.08 -11.28
C ARG A 137 -4.32 14.39 -9.80
N LEU A 138 -3.48 15.36 -9.51
CA LEU A 138 -3.26 15.91 -8.17
C LEU A 138 -3.42 17.44 -8.26
N GLY A 139 -4.63 17.94 -8.03
CA GLY A 139 -4.97 19.32 -8.38
C GLY A 139 -4.70 19.58 -9.86
N GLU A 140 -3.95 20.64 -10.16
CA GLU A 140 -3.57 21.03 -11.53
C GLU A 140 -2.53 20.10 -12.19
N GLN A 141 -1.88 19.22 -11.41
CA GLN A 141 -0.85 18.33 -11.96
C GLN A 141 -1.47 17.08 -12.58
N ARG A 142 -1.15 16.85 -13.86
CA ARG A 142 -1.58 15.67 -14.61
C ARG A 142 -0.42 14.67 -14.78
N LEU A 143 -0.62 13.44 -14.31
CA LEU A 143 0.30 12.32 -14.41
C LEU A 143 -0.29 11.30 -15.40
N ILE A 144 0.37 11.08 -16.54
CA ILE A 144 -0.13 10.22 -17.62
C ILE A 144 0.67 8.90 -17.65
N ALA A 145 0.03 7.75 -17.88
CA ALA A 145 0.74 6.50 -18.12
C ALA A 145 1.24 6.40 -19.58
N PRO A 146 2.42 5.81 -19.89
CA PRO A 146 3.41 5.26 -18.98
C PRO A 146 4.49 6.30 -18.70
N ASN A 147 4.24 7.25 -17.80
CA ASN A 147 5.32 8.08 -17.27
C ASN A 147 6.12 7.25 -16.23
N ARG A 148 7.42 7.57 -16.05
CA ARG A 148 8.31 6.89 -15.08
C ARG A 148 7.90 7.12 -13.61
N ASP A 149 6.84 7.89 -13.39
CA ASP A 149 6.32 8.21 -12.08
C ASP A 149 5.43 7.06 -11.56
N ARG A 150 5.74 6.51 -10.38
CA ARG A 150 5.05 5.34 -9.81
C ARG A 150 3.54 5.58 -9.65
N LEU A 151 3.14 6.83 -9.48
CA LEU A 151 1.75 7.27 -9.35
C LEU A 151 0.95 7.13 -10.65
N ALA A 152 1.58 7.15 -11.82
CA ALA A 152 0.87 7.07 -13.10
C ALA A 152 0.30 5.67 -13.41
N ASN A 153 0.74 4.63 -12.69
CA ASN A 153 0.39 3.24 -12.96
C ASN A 153 -0.52 2.60 -11.89
N MET A 154 -1.22 3.40 -11.07
CA MET A 154 -1.98 2.91 -9.90
C MET A 154 -3.25 2.11 -10.23
N THR A 155 -3.72 2.11 -11.47
CA THR A 155 -4.99 1.46 -11.86
C THR A 155 -4.84 0.30 -12.82
N THR A 156 -3.63 0.00 -13.28
CA THR A 156 -3.37 -1.13 -14.18
C THR A 156 -3.13 -2.37 -13.32
N PRO A 157 -3.88 -3.48 -13.52
CA PRO A 157 -3.67 -4.71 -12.76
C PRO A 157 -2.29 -5.34 -12.98
#